data_AF-A0A432FBM2-F1
#
_entry.id   AF-A0A432FBM2-F1
#
_cell.length_a   1.000
_cell.length_b   1.000
_cell.length_c   1.000
_cell.angle_alpha   90.00
_cell.angle_beta   90.00
_cell.angle_gamma   90.00
#
_symmetry.space_group_name_H-M   'P 1'
#
loop_
_entity.id
_entity.type
_entity.pdbx_description
1 polymer ?
#
loop_
_entity_poly.entity_id
_entity_poly.type
_entity_poly.pdbx_seq_one_letter_code
_entity_poly.pdbx_strand_id
1 'polypeptide(L)'
;MESGMDFLKNIIAQTKAKEIIVGVDFAFGKGREIDANKLSTLFKNTKIVETEKINSKKISTTLLKEAVSSGEMTLVYALSPFHYTVEAKIDAKSIVDFTNQIIPNAGIYACFIVVNEVRY
;
A
#
# COMPACT_ATOMS: atom_id res chain seq x y z
N MET A 1 -22.32 -10.91 7.81
CA MET A 1 -20.95 -11.02 7.25
C MET A 1 -21.13 -11.83 5.98
N GLU A 2 -20.98 -11.21 4.81
CA GLU A 2 -21.11 -11.91 3.52
C GLU A 2 -20.06 -13.02 3.41
N SER A 3 -20.41 -14.13 2.77
CA SER A 3 -19.43 -15.17 2.46
C SER A 3 -18.46 -14.67 1.39
N GLY A 4 -17.27 -15.26 1.28
CA GLY A 4 -16.34 -14.96 0.20
C GLY A 4 -16.96 -15.16 -1.18
N MET A 5 -17.85 -16.15 -1.34
CA MET A 5 -18.56 -16.37 -2.61
C MET A 5 -19.54 -15.24 -2.94
N ASP A 6 -20.25 -14.71 -1.95
CA ASP A 6 -21.20 -13.61 -2.16
C ASP A 6 -20.43 -12.33 -2.53
N PHE A 7 -19.33 -12.05 -1.84
CA PHE A 7 -18.44 -10.95 -2.19
C PHE A 7 -17.91 -11.05 -3.63
N LEU A 8 -17.45 -12.23 -4.06
CA LEU A 8 -16.95 -12.43 -5.42
C LEU A 8 -18.04 -12.19 -6.47
N LYS A 9 -19.25 -12.74 -6.25
CA LYS A 9 -20.40 -12.51 -7.14
C LYS A 9 -20.77 -11.03 -7.21
N ASN A 10 -20.79 -10.35 -6.07
CA ASN A 10 -21.12 -8.93 -5.97
C ASN A 10 -20.11 -8.08 -6.73
N ILE A 11 -18.80 -8.30 -6.53
CA ILE A 11 -17.76 -7.57 -7.27
C ILE A 11 -17.87 -7.80 -8.78
N ILE A 12 -18.03 -9.04 -9.22
CA ILE A 12 -18.15 -9.35 -10.66
C ILE A 12 -19.39 -8.67 -11.24
N ALA A 13 -20.53 -8.73 -10.55
CA ALA A 13 -21.77 -8.11 -11.02
C ALA A 13 -21.67 -6.57 -11.10
N GLN A 14 -21.05 -5.94 -10.10
CA GLN A 14 -20.92 -4.47 -10.03
C GLN A 14 -19.89 -3.92 -11.03
N THR A 15 -18.74 -4.58 -11.13
CA THR A 15 -17.62 -4.09 -11.97
C THR A 15 -17.70 -4.61 -13.40
N LYS A 16 -18.44 -5.70 -13.64
CA LYS A 16 -18.42 -6.48 -14.88
C LYS A 16 -17.00 -6.92 -15.26
N ALA A 17 -16.16 -7.19 -14.25
CA ALA A 17 -14.77 -7.59 -14.43
C ALA A 17 -14.67 -8.80 -15.35
N LYS A 18 -13.85 -8.67 -16.39
CA LYS A 18 -13.53 -9.76 -17.32
C LYS A 18 -12.31 -10.54 -16.87
N GLU A 19 -11.38 -9.90 -16.17
CA GLU A 19 -10.15 -10.45 -15.63
C GLU A 19 -9.97 -9.94 -14.20
N ILE A 20 -9.42 -10.78 -13.32
CA ILE A 20 -9.07 -10.41 -11.95
C ILE A 20 -7.58 -10.64 -11.76
N ILE A 21 -6.85 -9.62 -11.28
CA ILE A 21 -5.41 -9.70 -11.03
C ILE A 21 -5.17 -9.53 -9.54
N VAL A 22 -4.50 -10.49 -8.90
CA VAL A 22 -4.25 -10.49 -7.45
C VAL A 22 -2.84 -10.96 -7.13
N GLY A 23 -2.29 -10.50 -6.00
CA GLY A 23 -1.04 -11.02 -5.46
C GLY A 23 -1.18 -12.46 -4.94
N VAL A 24 -0.08 -13.21 -4.92
CA VAL A 24 -0.03 -14.59 -4.41
C VAL A 24 -0.45 -14.72 -2.93
N ASP A 25 -0.33 -13.67 -2.13
CA ASP A 25 -0.72 -13.62 -0.71
C ASP A 25 -2.16 -13.11 -0.48
N PHE A 26 -2.87 -12.80 -1.56
CA PHE A 26 -4.24 -12.29 -1.50
C PHE A 26 -5.20 -13.35 -0.98
N ALA A 27 -6.06 -12.95 -0.04
CA ALA A 27 -7.20 -13.74 0.39
C ALA A 27 -8.30 -12.85 0.96
N PHE A 28 -9.54 -13.32 0.88
CA PHE A 28 -10.74 -12.63 1.35
C PHE A 28 -11.81 -13.63 1.83
N GLY A 29 -12.96 -13.10 2.25
CA GLY A 29 -14.01 -13.89 2.89
C GLY A 29 -13.74 -14.17 4.36
N LYS A 30 -14.73 -14.74 5.06
CA LYS A 30 -14.63 -14.99 6.50
C LYS A 30 -13.48 -15.96 6.76
N GLY A 31 -12.52 -15.56 7.61
CA GLY A 31 -11.36 -16.39 7.93
C GLY A 31 -10.43 -16.67 6.73
N ARG A 32 -10.39 -15.78 5.72
CA ARG A 32 -9.55 -15.95 4.51
C ARG A 32 -9.90 -17.21 3.71
N GLU A 33 -11.17 -17.60 3.70
CA GLU A 33 -11.65 -18.83 3.05
C GLU A 33 -11.51 -18.86 1.53
N ILE A 34 -11.28 -17.71 0.86
CA ILE A 34 -10.94 -17.62 -0.55
C ILE A 34 -9.54 -17.01 -0.68
N ASP A 35 -8.54 -17.83 -0.98
CA ASP A 35 -7.19 -17.38 -1.34
C ASP A 35 -7.03 -17.22 -2.87
N ALA A 36 -5.86 -16.78 -3.33
CA ALA A 36 -5.56 -16.56 -4.74
C ALA A 36 -5.75 -17.83 -5.61
N ASN A 37 -5.37 -19.01 -5.09
CA ASN A 37 -5.51 -20.26 -5.82
C ASN A 37 -6.98 -20.70 -5.91
N LYS A 38 -7.73 -20.59 -4.81
CA LYS A 38 -9.16 -20.87 -4.81
C LYS A 38 -9.91 -19.88 -5.72
N LEU A 39 -9.53 -18.61 -5.71
CA LEU A 39 -10.07 -17.62 -6.63
C LEU A 39 -9.85 -18.02 -8.10
N SER A 40 -8.64 -18.48 -8.47
CA SER A 40 -8.36 -18.89 -9.86
C SER A 40 -9.17 -20.12 -10.30
N THR A 41 -9.56 -20.99 -9.37
CA THR A 41 -10.50 -22.09 -9.67
C THR A 41 -11.95 -21.61 -9.83
N LEU A 42 -12.37 -20.59 -9.07
CA LEU A 42 -13.73 -20.05 -9.09
C LEU A 42 -13.96 -19.08 -10.25
N PHE A 43 -12.93 -18.34 -10.64
CA PHE A 43 -12.94 -17.39 -11.74
C PHE A 43 -11.74 -17.66 -12.64
N LYS A 44 -11.96 -18.44 -13.71
CA LYS A 44 -10.88 -18.94 -14.58
C LYS A 44 -9.98 -17.86 -15.15
N ASN A 45 -10.49 -16.64 -15.38
CA ASN A 45 -9.69 -15.52 -15.87
C ASN A 45 -9.06 -14.72 -14.71
N THR A 46 -8.43 -15.43 -13.79
CA THR A 46 -7.66 -14.83 -12.68
C THR A 46 -6.18 -14.95 -12.97
N LYS A 47 -5.45 -13.85 -12.87
CA LYS A 47 -3.98 -13.82 -12.94
C LYS A 47 -3.42 -13.61 -11.54
N ILE A 48 -2.59 -14.56 -11.10
CA ILE A 48 -1.86 -14.45 -9.84
C ILE A 48 -0.48 -13.86 -10.14
N VAL A 49 -0.12 -12.79 -9.44
CA VAL A 49 1.20 -12.15 -9.56
C VAL A 49 2.05 -12.43 -8.32
N GLU A 50 3.31 -12.74 -8.55
CA GLU A 50 4.29 -12.94 -7.50
C GLU A 50 4.60 -11.63 -6.78
N THR A 51 5.05 -11.74 -5.53
CA THR A 51 5.48 -10.56 -4.79
C THR A 51 6.85 -10.10 -5.25
N GLU A 52 6.99 -8.81 -5.53
CA GLU A 52 8.26 -8.17 -5.86
C GLU A 52 9.28 -8.26 -4.70
N LYS A 53 10.55 -8.46 -5.06
CA LYS A 53 11.65 -8.62 -4.10
C LYS A 53 12.86 -7.78 -4.49
N ILE A 54 13.48 -7.14 -3.50
CA ILE A 54 14.80 -6.49 -3.63
C ILE A 54 15.77 -7.20 -2.68
N ASN A 55 16.92 -7.64 -3.19
CA ASN A 55 17.91 -8.40 -2.41
C ASN A 55 17.28 -9.59 -1.64
N SER A 56 16.38 -10.33 -2.30
CA SER A 56 15.62 -11.44 -1.73
C SER A 56 14.65 -11.10 -0.59
N LYS A 57 14.48 -9.82 -0.24
CA LYS A 57 13.46 -9.34 0.72
C LYS A 57 12.20 -8.91 -0.02
N LYS A 58 11.04 -9.36 0.48
CA LYS A 58 9.72 -8.96 0.00
C LYS A 58 9.52 -7.45 0.18
N ILE A 59 9.17 -6.76 -0.89
CA ILE A 59 8.68 -5.38 -0.80
C ILE A 59 7.25 -5.45 -0.24
N SER A 60 7.02 -4.84 0.91
CA SER A 60 5.70 -4.80 1.55
C SER A 60 5.45 -3.46 2.22
N THR A 61 4.18 -3.15 2.43
CA THR A 61 3.79 -1.96 3.19
C THR A 61 4.30 -2.01 4.62
N THR A 62 4.36 -3.19 5.24
CA THR A 62 4.96 -3.36 6.58
C THR A 62 6.43 -2.94 6.59
N LEU A 63 7.24 -3.46 5.66
CA LEU A 63 8.65 -3.09 5.54
C LEU A 63 8.84 -1.59 5.31
N LEU A 64 8.04 -0.98 4.43
CA LEU A 64 8.09 0.47 4.19
C LEU A 64 7.76 1.27 5.46
N LYS A 65 6.71 0.87 6.19
CA LYS A 65 6.31 1.55 7.43
C LYS A 65 7.37 1.43 8.52
N GLU A 66 7.99 0.26 8.67
CA GLU A 66 9.10 0.04 9.60
C GLU A 66 10.29 0.92 9.23
N ALA A 67 10.69 0.97 7.95
CA ALA A 67 11.80 1.79 7.48
C ALA A 67 11.54 3.30 7.66
N VAL A 68 10.32 3.77 7.39
CA VAL A 68 9.95 5.18 7.70
C VAL A 68 10.05 5.40 9.22
N SER A 69 9.44 4.53 10.02
CA SER A 69 9.39 4.68 11.48
C SER A 69 10.78 4.61 12.14
N SER A 70 11.77 3.96 11.50
CA SER A 70 13.17 3.94 11.96
C SER A 70 14.01 5.11 11.42
N GLY A 71 13.50 5.88 10.47
CA GLY A 71 14.21 6.98 9.81
C GLY A 71 15.11 6.54 8.64
N GLU A 72 15.01 5.29 8.18
CA GLU A 72 15.79 4.73 7.07
C GLU A 72 15.29 5.20 5.69
N MET A 73 15.28 6.52 5.46
CA MET A 73 14.67 7.12 4.26
C MET A 73 15.38 6.72 2.95
N THR A 74 16.67 6.40 2.99
CA THR A 74 17.40 5.85 1.83
C THR A 74 16.84 4.48 1.42
N LEU A 75 16.48 3.63 2.39
CA LEU A 75 15.84 2.35 2.10
C LEU A 75 14.44 2.56 1.53
N VAL A 76 13.66 3.48 2.11
CA VAL A 76 12.33 3.84 1.59
C VAL A 76 12.41 4.28 0.13
N TYR A 77 13.39 5.14 -0.20
CA TYR A 77 13.64 5.58 -1.58
C TYR A 77 14.04 4.44 -2.52
N ALA A 78 14.83 3.48 -2.05
CA ALA A 78 15.22 2.32 -2.85
C ALA A 78 14.06 1.33 -3.09
N LEU A 79 13.10 1.26 -2.15
CA LEU A 79 11.96 0.33 -2.22
C LEU A 79 10.74 0.93 -2.92
N SER A 80 10.60 2.24 -2.93
CA SER A 80 9.43 2.95 -3.48
C SER A 80 9.80 3.66 -4.78
N PRO A 81 9.01 3.52 -5.85
CA PRO A 81 9.21 4.28 -7.08
C PRO A 81 8.96 5.80 -6.90
N PHE A 82 8.40 6.20 -5.74
CA PHE A 82 8.10 7.60 -5.42
C PHE A 82 8.72 8.02 -4.09
N HIS A 83 9.01 9.31 -3.94
CA HIS A 83 9.45 9.89 -2.67
C HIS A 83 8.33 9.75 -1.62
N TYR A 84 8.71 9.31 -0.42
CA TYR A 84 7.78 9.32 0.72
C TYR A 84 7.35 10.76 0.99
N THR A 85 6.04 10.99 0.94
CA THR A 85 5.46 12.31 1.03
C THR A 85 4.47 12.33 2.19
N VAL A 86 4.54 13.39 2.99
CA VAL A 86 3.59 13.68 4.06
C VAL A 86 2.96 15.04 3.80
N GLU A 87 1.70 15.17 4.14
CA GLU A 87 1.00 16.44 4.14
C GLU A 87 1.13 17.08 5.52
N ALA A 88 1.29 18.40 5.55
CA ALA A 88 1.42 19.13 6.80
C ALA A 88 0.51 20.34 6.80
N LYS A 89 -0.12 20.61 7.95
CA LYS A 89 -0.76 21.90 8.21
C LYS A 89 0.15 22.72 9.09
N ILE A 90 0.36 23.97 8.71
CA ILE A 90 1.17 24.92 9.48
C ILE A 90 0.21 25.94 10.08
N ASP A 91 0.21 26.07 11.40
CA ASP A 91 -0.63 27.05 12.08
C ASP A 91 0.05 28.44 12.15
N ALA A 92 -0.68 29.44 12.65
CA ALA A 92 -0.18 30.81 12.80
C ALA A 92 1.00 30.93 13.80
N LYS A 93 1.25 29.88 14.60
CA LYS A 93 2.38 29.79 15.53
C LYS A 93 3.56 29.00 14.96
N SER A 94 3.52 28.68 13.66
CA SER A 94 4.53 27.86 12.97
C SER A 94 4.65 26.44 13.52
N ILE A 95 3.59 25.93 14.16
CA ILE A 95 3.51 24.53 14.56
C ILE A 95 3.10 23.73 13.32
N VAL A 96 3.88 22.68 13.03
CA VAL A 96 3.64 21.78 11.92
C VAL A 96 2.89 20.55 12.42
N ASP A 97 1.73 20.29 11.83
CA ASP A 97 0.85 19.18 12.16
C ASP A 97 0.84 18.13 11.04
N PHE A 98 1.27 16.90 11.39
CA PHE A 98 1.31 15.73 10.52
C PHE A 98 0.30 14.64 10.92
N THR A 99 -0.78 15.01 11.63
CA THR A 99 -1.73 14.06 12.23
C THR A 99 -2.21 12.98 11.24
N ASN A 100 -2.37 11.75 11.74
CA ASN A 100 -2.78 10.54 11.01
C ASN A 100 -1.79 10.00 9.96
N GLN A 101 -0.53 10.41 10.00
CA GLN A 101 0.51 9.95 9.07
C GLN A 101 1.68 9.29 9.81
N ILE A 102 2.39 8.41 9.11
CA ILE A 102 3.60 7.76 9.64
C ILE A 102 4.77 8.68 9.32
N ILE A 103 5.21 9.48 10.28
CA ILE A 103 6.36 10.35 10.07
C ILE A 103 7.67 9.60 10.36
N PRO A 104 8.79 10.02 9.74
CA PRO A 104 10.10 9.48 10.09
C PRO A 104 10.42 9.69 11.57
N ASN A 105 11.30 8.84 12.11
CA ASN A 105 11.84 9.04 13.46
C ASN A 105 12.41 10.45 13.64
N ALA A 106 12.40 10.99 14.86
CA ALA A 106 12.90 12.32 15.14
C ALA A 106 14.34 12.51 14.62
N GLY A 107 14.57 13.56 13.83
CA GLY A 107 15.84 13.82 13.16
C GLY A 107 15.75 14.98 12.17
N ILE A 108 16.85 15.27 11.48
CA ILE A 108 16.92 16.28 10.42
C ILE A 108 16.97 15.55 9.08
N TYR A 109 16.05 15.89 8.18
CA TYR A 109 15.93 15.27 6.87
C TYR A 109 15.95 16.34 5.79
N ALA A 110 16.68 16.07 4.70
CA ALA A 110 16.52 16.85 3.48
C ALA A 110 15.20 16.45 2.81
N CYS A 111 14.35 17.44 2.54
CA CYS A 111 13.07 17.23 1.88
C CYS A 111 12.82 18.31 0.83
N PHE A 112 11.90 18.00 -0.08
CA PHE A 112 11.28 19.00 -0.93
C PHE A 112 9.98 19.46 -0.29
N ILE A 113 9.70 20.75 -0.35
CA ILE A 113 8.46 21.30 0.15
C ILE A 113 7.61 21.72 -1.05
N VAL A 114 6.36 21.28 -1.10
CA VAL A 114 5.42 21.64 -2.17
C VAL A 114 4.33 22.55 -1.61
N VAL A 115 4.24 23.77 -2.13
CA VAL A 115 3.22 24.76 -1.75
C VAL A 115 2.59 25.30 -3.03
N ASN A 116 1.26 25.20 -3.16
CA ASN A 116 0.52 25.63 -4.35
C ASN A 116 1.15 25.09 -5.66
N GLU A 117 1.46 23.79 -5.67
CA GLU A 117 2.10 23.09 -6.80
C GLU A 117 3.54 23.53 -7.13
N VAL A 118 4.11 24.47 -6.36
CA VAL A 118 5.51 24.91 -6.49
C VAL A 118 6.39 24.13 -5.52
N ARG A 119 7.49 23.58 -6.03
CA ARG A 119 8.48 22.80 -5.27
C ARG A 119 9.67 23.67 -4.87
N TYR A 120 10.01 23.65 -3.60
CA TYR A 120 11.18 24.29 -2.97
C TYR A 120 12.17 23.23 -2.49
#